data_AF-A0A9X1IRP5-F1
#
_entry.id   AF-A0A9X1IRP5-F1
#
_cell.length_a   1.000
_cell.length_b   1.000
_cell.length_c   1.000
_cell.angle_alpha   90.00
_cell.angle_beta   90.00
_cell.angle_gamma   90.00
#
_symmetry.space_group_name_H-M   'P 1'
#
loop_
_entity.id
_entity.type
_entity.pdbx_description
1 polymer ?
#
loop_
_entity_poly.entity_id
_entity_poly.type
_entity_poly.pdbx_seq_one_letter_code
_entity_poly.pdbx_strand_id
1 'polypeptide(L)'
;MVAADAEGLAQYLAVWEGHMTRSSGSSATRQWKRLRSRLEPKGHVDAVAGRRISGWAFSGKQPVQVEVSVNGKLVASVAPHIERHDVAFSFSGEAGARVSGFRVELPEDVLPPDDIVDVAVSVRAPGWTGRSRELKRVFIAGRELVRLVANAPDAGIVGPFPKPVIDAVAAIWPESCRDLSSVDGQRAFIGKLRKILGASELRSAPAIADYARYLRSIWAHFNFVDQFFPAQNARAAEGAPDFHCKPNSVFEMLSIAHQLYVLKSYGIEGDFGEFGCFKGFSSSMLSHACALLGIHMHIFDSFEGLPPAEGSSYAAGEYAGSLEEVRDHVRRFGVIEGVEFHKGFFSDTFRRMSPPPLMCLWMDVDLELSARDMLAALDRLDPRATLFSHECVADMFQDGNIVTAPHPDNPIPPVLGRFEDLGRPVTGRFIRGNTGAFWPREEAVPVMDHQLLVELVEAIP
;
A
#
# COMPACT_ATOMS: atom_id res chain seq x y z
N MET A 1 19.25 53.62 34.36
CA MET A 1 19.52 52.79 35.56
C MET A 1 18.19 52.25 36.03
N VAL A 2 17.86 50.97 36.02
CA VAL A 2 18.65 49.74 35.85
C VAL A 2 17.83 48.82 34.93
N ALA A 3 18.49 48.24 33.92
CA ALA A 3 17.95 47.12 33.16
C ALA A 3 17.78 45.93 34.11
N ALA A 4 16.54 45.55 34.38
CA ALA A 4 16.26 44.29 35.07
C ALA A 4 16.39 43.16 34.04
N ASP A 5 17.36 42.30 34.31
CA ASP A 5 17.88 41.24 33.46
C ASP A 5 16.82 40.20 33.07
N ALA A 6 16.76 39.85 31.79
CA ALA A 6 15.79 38.89 31.25
C ALA A 6 16.03 37.46 31.79
N GLU A 7 17.26 37.15 32.22
CA GLU A 7 17.60 35.88 32.86
C GLU A 7 17.07 35.76 34.29
N GLY A 8 17.03 36.87 35.04
CA GLY A 8 16.56 36.88 36.43
C GLY A 8 15.05 36.59 36.55
N LEU A 9 14.26 37.04 35.57
CA LEU A 9 12.80 36.79 35.52
C LEU A 9 12.46 35.38 35.03
N ALA A 10 13.27 34.81 34.14
CA ALA A 10 13.14 33.41 33.70
C ALA A 10 13.48 32.42 34.83
N GLN A 11 14.51 32.71 35.63
CA GLN A 11 14.81 31.94 36.85
C GLN A 11 13.71 32.08 37.91
N TYR A 12 13.12 33.27 38.07
CA TYR A 12 12.00 33.47 39.00
C TYR A 12 10.77 32.63 38.61
N LEU A 13 10.49 32.49 37.31
CA LEU A 13 9.38 31.69 36.80
C LEU A 13 9.65 30.18 36.86
N ALA A 14 10.88 29.72 36.61
CA ALA A 14 11.24 28.31 36.76
C ALA A 14 11.18 27.85 38.23
N VAL A 15 11.56 28.72 39.17
CA VAL A 15 11.41 28.47 40.62
C VAL A 15 9.93 28.49 41.03
N TRP A 16 9.10 29.33 40.41
CA TRP A 16 7.66 29.37 40.64
C TRP A 16 6.91 28.16 40.02
N GLU A 17 7.35 27.67 38.86
CA GLU A 17 6.88 26.41 38.23
C GLU A 17 7.26 25.16 39.06
N GLY A 18 8.45 25.17 39.69
CA GLY A 18 8.88 24.15 40.64
C GLY A 18 8.14 24.17 41.98
N HIS A 19 7.65 25.34 42.42
CA HIS A 19 6.86 25.47 43.65
C HIS A 19 5.39 25.06 43.47
N MET A 20 4.75 25.36 42.33
CA MET A 20 3.37 24.96 42.01
C MET A 20 3.17 23.45 41.80
N THR A 21 4.24 22.72 41.48
CA THR A 21 4.21 21.25 41.35
C THR A 21 4.30 20.53 42.69
N ARG A 22 4.74 21.21 43.76
CA ARG A 22 4.95 20.62 45.09
C ARG A 22 3.96 21.04 46.18
N SER A 23 3.10 22.04 45.97
CA SER A 23 2.04 22.38 46.93
C SER A 23 0.64 22.46 46.29
N SER A 24 -0.21 21.50 46.66
CA SER A 24 -1.68 21.54 46.67
C SER A 24 -2.43 22.20 45.48
N GLY A 25 -3.05 21.36 44.63
CA GLY A 25 -4.30 21.71 43.94
C GLY A 25 -4.38 21.27 42.47
N SER A 26 -5.12 20.18 42.20
CA SER A 26 -5.48 19.73 40.83
C SER A 26 -6.22 20.81 40.01
N SER A 27 -6.76 21.82 40.68
CA SER A 27 -7.46 22.97 40.09
C SER A 27 -6.50 23.96 39.42
N ALA A 28 -5.39 24.34 40.07
CA ALA A 28 -4.45 25.33 39.54
C ALA A 28 -3.74 24.79 38.28
N THR A 29 -3.26 23.55 38.30
CA THR A 29 -2.67 22.89 37.13
C THR A 29 -3.67 22.71 35.99
N ARG A 30 -4.95 22.44 36.25
CA ARG A 30 -6.02 22.45 35.23
C ARG A 30 -6.28 23.85 34.68
N GLN A 31 -6.27 24.86 35.52
CA GLN A 31 -6.50 26.26 35.16
C GLN A 31 -5.36 26.79 34.29
N TRP A 32 -4.10 26.48 34.65
CA TRP A 32 -2.91 26.76 33.83
C TRP A 32 -2.92 26.02 32.50
N LYS A 33 -3.27 24.72 32.46
CA LYS A 33 -3.43 23.98 31.19
C LYS A 33 -4.53 24.59 30.31
N ARG A 34 -5.67 24.99 30.90
CA ARG A 34 -6.76 25.69 30.18
C ARG A 34 -6.31 27.06 29.64
N LEU A 35 -5.64 27.87 30.47
CA LEU A 35 -5.09 29.16 30.05
C LEU A 35 -4.05 29.00 28.94
N ARG A 36 -3.15 28.01 29.05
CA ARG A 36 -2.14 27.70 28.04
C ARG A 36 -2.76 27.25 26.72
N SER A 37 -3.78 26.39 26.76
CA SER A 37 -4.51 25.92 25.57
C SER A 37 -5.31 27.02 24.85
N ARG A 38 -5.71 28.08 25.57
CA ARG A 38 -6.38 29.26 25.00
C ARG A 38 -5.40 30.24 24.32
N LEU A 39 -4.12 30.17 24.69
CA LEU A 39 -3.07 31.03 24.15
C LEU A 39 -2.33 30.38 22.97
N GLU A 40 -2.45 29.06 22.79
CA GLU A 40 -1.87 28.37 21.65
C GLU A 40 -2.62 28.72 20.36
N PRO A 41 -1.88 29.05 19.28
CA PRO A 41 -2.51 29.29 18.00
C PRO A 41 -3.16 27.99 17.48
N LYS A 42 -4.41 28.13 17.06
CA LYS A 42 -5.24 27.09 16.46
C LYS A 42 -5.43 27.41 14.99
N GLY A 43 -5.60 26.39 14.17
CA GLY A 43 -5.92 26.57 12.77
C GLY A 43 -6.06 25.27 12.02
N HIS A 44 -6.54 25.39 10.79
CA HIS A 44 -6.65 24.32 9.82
C HIS A 44 -6.51 24.91 8.42
N VAL A 45 -5.94 24.13 7.50
CA VAL A 45 -5.90 24.45 6.07
C VAL A 45 -7.03 23.70 5.39
N ASP A 46 -8.07 24.43 5.00
CA ASP A 46 -9.27 23.87 4.37
C ASP A 46 -8.95 23.38 2.95
N ALA A 47 -8.18 24.17 2.19
CA ALA A 47 -7.88 23.86 0.79
C ALA A 47 -6.49 24.36 0.37
N VAL A 48 -5.87 23.57 -0.50
CA VAL A 48 -4.69 23.95 -1.29
C VAL A 48 -5.02 23.58 -2.74
N ALA A 49 -4.95 24.55 -3.65
CA ALA A 49 -5.18 24.36 -5.07
C ALA A 49 -4.14 25.16 -5.88
N GLY A 50 -3.04 24.52 -6.25
CA GLY A 50 -1.89 25.21 -6.82
C GLY A 50 -1.38 26.31 -5.89
N ARG A 51 -1.39 27.55 -6.38
CA ARG A 51 -0.91 28.74 -5.63
C ARG A 51 -1.89 29.25 -4.57
N ARG A 52 -3.11 28.72 -4.51
CA ARG A 52 -4.16 29.19 -3.58
C ARG A 52 -4.23 28.33 -2.35
N ILE A 53 -4.07 28.95 -1.20
CA ILE A 53 -4.17 28.32 0.11
C ILE A 53 -5.24 29.05 0.91
N SER A 54 -6.18 28.32 1.48
CA SER A 54 -7.19 28.89 2.37
C SER A 54 -7.44 28.01 3.58
N GLY A 55 -7.85 28.65 4.66
CA GLY A 55 -8.12 27.97 5.91
C GLY A 55 -8.66 28.91 6.96
N TRP A 56 -8.48 28.54 8.22
CA TRP A 56 -8.70 29.41 9.35
C TRP A 56 -7.58 29.27 10.37
N ALA A 57 -7.30 30.35 11.08
CA ALA A 57 -6.35 30.38 12.18
C ALA A 57 -6.70 31.49 13.16
N PHE A 58 -6.53 31.25 14.46
CA PHE A 58 -6.66 32.27 15.49
C PHE A 58 -5.93 31.87 16.77
N SER A 59 -5.77 32.80 17.70
CA SER A 59 -5.41 32.54 19.10
C SER A 59 -6.42 33.28 19.98
N GLY A 60 -6.69 32.78 21.20
CA GLY A 60 -7.84 33.23 22.00
C GLY A 60 -7.91 34.74 22.20
N LYS A 61 -6.78 35.38 22.54
CA LYS A 61 -6.70 36.85 22.75
C LYS A 61 -5.61 37.57 21.94
N GLN A 62 -4.74 36.85 21.24
CA GLN A 62 -3.65 37.46 20.49
C GLN A 62 -3.94 37.40 18.99
N PRO A 63 -3.65 38.48 18.24
CA PRO A 63 -3.60 38.41 16.78
C PRO A 63 -2.64 37.29 16.36
N VAL A 64 -2.93 36.64 15.24
CA VAL A 64 -2.04 35.65 14.64
C VAL A 64 -1.68 36.07 13.22
N GLN A 65 -0.54 35.57 12.75
CA GLN A 65 -0.12 35.63 11.36
C GLN A 65 -0.10 34.22 10.80
N VAL A 66 -0.67 34.05 9.62
CA VAL A 66 -0.52 32.82 8.84
C VAL A 66 0.69 33.02 7.94
N GLU A 67 1.74 32.28 8.22
CA GLU A 67 3.01 32.29 7.51
C GLU A 67 3.04 31.10 6.55
N VAL A 68 3.33 31.37 5.28
CA VAL A 68 3.55 30.34 4.27
C VAL A 68 5.02 30.39 3.86
N SER A 69 5.71 29.26 4.04
CA SER A 69 7.07 29.08 3.57
C SER A 69 7.13 28.07 2.43
N VAL A 70 8.03 28.33 1.49
CA VAL A 70 8.33 27.46 0.35
C VAL A 70 9.79 27.05 0.48
N ASN A 71 10.06 25.74 0.53
CA ASN A 71 11.38 25.16 0.79
C ASN A 71 12.07 25.79 2.02
N GLY A 72 11.28 26.03 3.08
CA GLY A 72 11.76 26.63 4.34
C GLY A 72 11.91 28.16 4.32
N LYS A 73 11.80 28.83 3.16
CA LYS A 73 11.87 30.29 3.04
C LYS A 73 10.48 30.88 3.18
N LEU A 74 10.28 31.83 4.10
CA LEU A 74 9.01 32.58 4.22
C LEU A 74 8.73 33.36 2.93
N VAL A 75 7.56 33.14 2.32
CA VAL A 75 7.15 33.80 1.07
C VAL A 75 5.88 34.65 1.24
N ALA A 76 5.04 34.33 2.22
CA ALA A 76 3.84 35.11 2.52
C ALA A 76 3.55 35.11 4.02
N SER A 77 2.99 36.21 4.51
CA SER A 77 2.51 36.34 5.89
C SER A 77 1.23 37.17 5.86
N VAL A 78 0.11 36.63 6.36
CA VAL A 78 -1.20 37.28 6.31
C VAL A 78 -1.93 37.17 7.64
N ALA A 79 -2.58 38.25 8.06
CA ALA A 79 -3.52 38.19 9.16
C ALA A 79 -4.84 37.55 8.68
N PRO A 80 -5.51 36.72 9.50
CA PRO A 80 -6.89 36.33 9.24
C PRO A 80 -7.78 37.54 8.97
N HIS A 81 -8.58 37.46 7.91
CA HIS A 81 -9.38 38.59 7.38
C HIS A 81 -10.75 38.17 6.84
N ILE A 82 -11.13 36.90 6.96
CA ILE A 82 -12.40 36.36 6.47
C ILE A 82 -13.25 35.92 7.66
N GLU A 83 -14.53 36.29 7.66
CA GLU A 83 -15.49 35.83 8.68
C GLU A 83 -15.75 34.32 8.55
N ARG A 84 -15.75 33.62 9.69
CA ARG A 84 -15.98 32.18 9.79
C ARG A 84 -16.98 31.87 10.90
N HIS A 85 -18.26 31.81 10.53
CA HIS A 85 -19.35 31.52 11.45
C HIS A 85 -19.30 30.10 12.00
N ASP A 86 -18.90 29.15 11.16
CA ASP A 86 -18.67 27.74 11.52
C ASP A 86 -17.59 27.62 12.61
N VAL A 87 -16.45 28.31 12.42
CA VAL A 87 -15.36 28.34 13.40
C VAL A 87 -15.80 29.06 14.69
N ALA A 88 -16.49 30.21 14.57
CA ALA A 88 -17.02 30.93 15.73
C ALA A 88 -18.00 30.09 16.56
N PHE A 89 -18.83 29.29 15.89
CA PHE A 89 -19.77 28.38 16.54
C PHE A 89 -19.02 27.27 17.29
N SER A 90 -18.08 26.57 16.63
CA SER A 90 -17.28 25.51 17.26
C SER A 90 -16.36 26.01 18.38
N PHE A 91 -15.95 27.27 18.35
CA PHE A 91 -15.07 27.91 19.35
C PHE A 91 -15.76 29.09 20.06
N SER A 92 -16.98 28.86 20.52
CA SER A 92 -17.79 29.84 21.24
C SER A 92 -17.03 30.47 22.42
N GLY A 93 -16.93 31.81 22.42
CA GLY A 93 -16.26 32.59 23.48
C GLY A 93 -14.77 32.89 23.25
N GLU A 94 -14.18 32.47 22.12
CA GLU A 94 -12.81 32.83 21.73
C GLU A 94 -12.85 34.06 20.80
N ALA A 95 -12.23 35.17 21.20
CA ALA A 95 -12.37 36.46 20.50
C ALA A 95 -11.88 36.40 19.04
N GLY A 96 -10.84 35.61 18.77
CA GLY A 96 -10.27 35.45 17.43
C GLY A 96 -11.05 34.52 16.49
N ALA A 97 -12.07 33.81 16.97
CA ALA A 97 -12.74 32.77 16.16
C ALA A 97 -13.62 33.33 15.03
N ARG A 98 -14.25 34.49 15.23
CA ARG A 98 -15.19 35.08 14.25
C ARG A 98 -14.52 35.54 12.97
N VAL A 99 -13.37 36.20 13.07
CA VAL A 99 -12.56 36.65 11.92
C VAL A 99 -11.27 35.83 11.92
N SER A 100 -11.41 34.54 11.63
CA SER A 100 -10.31 33.57 11.66
C SER A 100 -9.93 33.05 10.28
N GLY A 101 -10.75 33.29 9.25
CA GLY A 101 -10.46 32.77 7.92
C GLY A 101 -9.32 33.52 7.24
N PHE A 102 -8.51 32.80 6.47
CA PHE A 102 -7.43 33.38 5.67
C PHE A 102 -7.45 32.82 4.25
N ARG A 103 -6.88 33.60 3.33
CA ARG A 103 -6.55 33.19 1.97
C ARG A 103 -5.19 33.79 1.60
N VAL A 104 -4.33 32.96 1.02
CA VAL A 104 -3.02 33.32 0.51
C VAL A 104 -2.92 32.86 -0.94
N GLU A 105 -2.48 33.74 -1.82
CA GLU A 105 -2.05 33.40 -3.18
C GLU A 105 -0.52 33.48 -3.20
N LEU A 106 0.15 32.38 -3.49
CA LEU A 106 1.61 32.35 -3.63
C LEU A 106 2.04 33.16 -4.86
N PRO A 107 3.15 33.92 -4.79
CA PRO A 107 3.74 34.56 -5.96
C PRO A 107 4.04 33.57 -7.10
N GLU A 108 4.11 34.04 -8.35
CA GLU A 108 4.39 33.14 -9.48
C GLU A 108 5.84 32.64 -9.51
N ASP A 109 6.77 33.47 -9.08
CA ASP A 109 8.22 33.22 -9.09
C ASP A 109 8.68 32.25 -8.00
N VAL A 110 7.84 31.95 -7.00
CA VAL A 110 8.19 31.00 -5.93
C VAL A 110 7.93 29.54 -6.29
N LEU A 111 7.28 29.27 -7.43
CA LEU A 111 7.03 27.93 -7.95
C LEU A 111 7.78 27.73 -9.27
N PRO A 112 8.94 27.06 -9.26
CA PRO A 112 9.62 26.66 -10.48
C PRO A 112 8.68 25.80 -11.35
N PRO A 113 8.68 25.98 -12.68
CA PRO A 113 7.76 25.25 -13.56
C PRO A 113 8.06 23.75 -13.65
N ASP A 114 9.30 23.35 -13.37
CA ASP A 114 9.89 22.02 -13.54
C ASP A 114 10.25 21.31 -12.23
N ASP A 115 9.88 21.87 -11.06
CA ASP A 115 10.22 21.32 -9.75
C ASP A 115 8.99 21.05 -8.87
N ILE A 116 9.21 20.31 -7.79
CA ILE A 116 8.27 20.13 -6.68
C ILE A 116 8.81 20.89 -5.48
N VAL A 117 8.01 21.81 -4.96
CA VAL A 117 8.38 22.52 -3.74
C VAL A 117 7.62 21.98 -2.53
N ASP A 118 8.27 22.02 -1.38
CA ASP A 118 7.65 21.83 -0.09
C ASP A 118 7.02 23.16 0.36
N VAL A 119 5.73 23.14 0.70
CA VAL A 119 4.99 24.30 1.19
C VAL A 119 4.47 24.02 2.60
N ALA A 120 4.97 24.78 3.57
CA ALA A 120 4.52 24.71 4.95
C ALA A 120 3.65 25.92 5.29
N VAL A 121 2.44 25.65 5.79
CA VAL A 121 1.53 26.66 6.31
C VAL A 121 1.59 26.61 7.81
N SER A 122 2.04 27.69 8.43
CA SER A 122 2.18 27.83 9.88
C SER A 122 1.37 29.01 10.39
N VAL A 123 0.94 28.92 11.65
CA VAL A 123 0.35 30.03 12.37
C VAL A 123 1.29 30.49 13.47
N ARG A 124 1.59 31.79 13.47
CA ARG A 124 2.42 32.44 14.48
C ARG A 124 1.57 33.39 15.31
N ALA A 125 1.62 33.25 16.63
CA ALA A 125 1.09 34.24 17.57
C ALA A 125 2.24 35.18 18.01
N PRO A 126 2.28 36.44 17.57
CA PRO A 126 3.31 37.39 17.99
C PRO A 126 3.14 37.69 19.50
N GLY A 127 4.13 37.30 20.29
CA GLY A 127 4.17 37.50 21.75
C GLY A 127 5.55 37.15 22.31
N TRP A 128 5.77 37.30 23.61
CA TRP A 128 7.09 37.21 24.26
C TRP A 128 7.82 35.86 24.07
N THR A 129 7.08 34.77 23.81
CA THR A 129 7.64 33.44 23.52
C THR A 129 7.57 33.05 22.04
N GLY A 130 7.00 33.90 21.16
CA GLY A 130 6.88 33.65 19.72
C GLY A 130 6.39 32.24 19.39
N ARG A 131 5.13 31.92 19.66
CA ARG A 131 4.62 30.57 19.42
C ARG A 131 4.25 30.40 17.96
N SER A 132 4.82 29.38 17.33
CA SER A 132 4.46 28.93 15.98
C SER A 132 3.92 27.50 16.04
N ARG A 133 2.99 27.20 15.13
CA ARG A 133 2.49 25.84 14.90
C ARG A 133 2.32 25.62 13.41
N GLU A 134 2.91 24.54 12.89
CA GLU A 134 2.62 24.08 11.53
C GLU A 134 1.20 23.51 11.48
N LEU A 135 0.39 24.03 10.56
CA LEU A 135 -0.98 23.60 10.32
C LEU A 135 -1.03 22.48 9.28
N LYS A 136 -0.24 22.61 8.22
CA LYS A 136 -0.18 21.64 7.12
C LYS A 136 1.11 21.82 6.34
N ARG A 137 1.64 20.69 5.86
CA ARG A 137 2.72 20.62 4.89
C ARG A 137 2.22 19.87 3.66
N VAL A 138 2.49 20.42 2.49
CA VAL A 138 2.06 19.86 1.20
C VAL A 138 3.18 20.03 0.18
N PHE A 139 3.15 19.19 -0.85
CA PHE A 139 3.96 19.38 -2.04
C PHE A 139 3.13 20.08 -3.12
N ILE A 140 3.71 21.06 -3.79
CA ILE A 140 3.11 21.72 -4.96
C ILE A 140 4.07 21.56 -6.12
N ALA A 141 3.56 21.09 -7.26
CA ALA A 141 4.36 20.88 -8.45
C ALA A 141 4.16 22.00 -9.49
N GLY A 142 5.25 22.34 -10.17
CA GLY A 142 5.23 23.23 -11.32
C GLY A 142 4.44 22.67 -12.51
N ARG A 143 3.93 23.57 -13.36
CA ARG A 143 3.04 23.20 -14.47
C ARG A 143 3.71 22.36 -15.56
N GLU A 144 5.00 22.55 -15.81
CA GLU A 144 5.74 21.75 -16.81
C GLU A 144 5.97 20.34 -16.29
N LEU A 145 6.28 20.20 -15.00
CA LEU A 145 6.41 18.90 -14.35
C LEU A 145 5.10 18.09 -14.38
N VAL A 146 3.96 18.75 -14.16
CA VAL A 146 2.62 18.12 -14.29
C VAL A 146 2.41 17.57 -15.70
N ARG A 147 2.78 18.33 -16.73
CA ARG A 147 2.69 17.87 -18.12
C ARG A 147 3.64 16.71 -18.41
N LEU A 148 4.85 16.76 -17.86
CA LEU A 148 5.86 15.71 -18.00
C LEU A 148 5.37 14.39 -17.40
N VAL A 149 4.89 14.40 -16.15
CA VAL A 149 4.37 13.20 -15.47
C VAL A 149 3.14 12.63 -16.19
N ALA A 150 2.25 13.49 -16.69
CA ALA A 150 1.06 13.06 -17.42
C ALA A 150 1.39 12.43 -18.79
N ASN A 151 2.55 12.73 -19.37
CA ASN A 151 2.97 12.25 -20.69
C ASN A 151 4.41 11.69 -20.63
N ALA A 152 4.73 10.97 -19.55
CA ALA A 152 6.09 10.50 -19.33
C ALA A 152 6.53 9.58 -20.48
N PRO A 153 7.72 9.80 -21.07
CA PRO A 153 8.22 8.94 -22.12
C PRO A 153 8.57 7.56 -21.56
N ASP A 154 8.57 6.55 -22.43
CA ASP A 154 9.07 5.22 -22.10
C ASP A 154 10.53 5.30 -21.64
N ALA A 155 10.79 4.93 -20.38
CA ALA A 155 12.13 4.96 -19.81
C ALA A 155 13.00 3.75 -20.20
N GLY A 156 12.41 2.70 -20.79
CA GLY A 156 13.08 1.43 -21.09
C GLY A 156 13.49 0.63 -19.83
N ILE A 157 12.94 0.98 -18.67
CA ILE A 157 13.27 0.36 -17.38
C ILE A 157 12.23 -0.70 -17.05
N VAL A 158 12.70 -1.90 -16.68
CA VAL A 158 11.88 -2.98 -16.15
C VAL A 158 12.13 -3.09 -14.64
N GLY A 159 11.05 -3.24 -13.88
CA GLY A 159 11.09 -3.34 -12.43
C GLY A 159 9.75 -3.77 -11.84
N PRO A 160 9.67 -3.91 -10.51
CA PRO A 160 8.53 -4.49 -9.82
C PRO A 160 7.40 -3.49 -9.58
N PHE A 161 7.31 -2.45 -10.41
CA PHE A 161 6.28 -1.42 -10.35
C PHE A 161 5.61 -1.32 -11.71
N PRO A 162 4.39 -0.78 -11.79
CA PRO A 162 3.74 -0.62 -13.08
C PRO A 162 4.58 0.25 -14.00
N LYS A 163 4.74 -0.17 -15.26
CA LYS A 163 5.60 0.51 -16.23
C LYS A 163 5.32 2.02 -16.32
N PRO A 164 4.07 2.50 -16.47
CA PRO A 164 3.79 3.93 -16.53
C PRO A 164 4.14 4.71 -15.24
N VAL A 165 4.18 4.03 -14.09
CA VAL A 165 4.60 4.63 -12.82
C VAL A 165 6.12 4.76 -12.76
N ILE A 166 6.85 3.77 -13.28
CA ILE A 166 8.31 3.87 -13.44
C ILE A 166 8.65 5.00 -14.40
N ASP A 167 8.00 5.07 -15.57
CA ASP A 167 8.21 6.11 -16.57
C ASP A 167 8.00 7.51 -15.96
N ALA A 168 6.92 7.69 -15.19
CA ALA A 168 6.64 8.93 -14.47
C ALA A 168 7.71 9.33 -13.44
N VAL A 169 8.22 8.40 -12.65
CA VAL A 169 9.28 8.68 -11.68
C VAL A 169 10.61 8.92 -12.38
N ALA A 170 10.95 8.12 -13.40
CA ALA A 170 12.19 8.22 -14.17
C ALA A 170 12.29 9.52 -14.98
N ALA A 171 11.16 10.08 -15.42
CA ALA A 171 11.12 11.37 -16.10
C ALA A 171 11.63 12.52 -15.21
N ILE A 172 11.54 12.40 -13.88
CA ILE A 172 11.99 13.41 -12.92
C ILE A 172 13.31 12.99 -12.26
N TRP A 173 13.42 11.73 -11.85
CA TRP A 173 14.50 11.17 -11.05
C TRP A 173 15.01 9.84 -11.61
N PRO A 174 15.66 9.84 -12.79
CA PRO A 174 16.16 8.63 -13.43
C PRO A 174 17.17 7.89 -12.55
N GLU A 175 17.90 8.59 -11.69
CA GLU A 175 18.85 8.00 -10.75
C GLU A 175 18.18 7.08 -9.72
N SER A 176 16.93 7.36 -9.35
CA SER A 176 16.16 6.57 -8.38
C SER A 176 15.52 5.32 -8.99
N CYS A 177 15.71 5.10 -10.30
CA CYS A 177 15.19 3.94 -11.03
C CYS A 177 16.30 3.00 -11.52
N ARG A 178 17.57 3.27 -11.17
CA ARG A 178 18.73 2.50 -11.66
C ARG A 178 18.85 1.11 -11.04
N ASP A 179 18.39 0.95 -9.81
CA ASP A 179 18.34 -0.33 -9.11
C ASP A 179 16.92 -0.50 -8.58
N LEU A 180 16.11 -1.29 -9.28
CA LEU A 180 14.79 -1.68 -8.81
C LEU A 180 14.76 -3.15 -8.36
N SER A 181 15.91 -3.83 -8.44
CA SER A 181 16.06 -5.22 -8.02
C SER A 181 16.30 -5.35 -6.52
N SER A 182 17.01 -4.40 -5.90
CA SER A 182 17.28 -4.41 -4.47
C SER A 182 16.16 -3.75 -3.65
N VAL A 183 16.06 -4.13 -2.37
CA VAL A 183 15.13 -3.51 -1.42
C VAL A 183 15.46 -2.02 -1.23
N ASP A 184 16.74 -1.65 -1.14
CA ASP A 184 17.16 -0.26 -0.94
C ASP A 184 16.81 0.62 -2.16
N GLY A 185 17.00 0.08 -3.36
CA GLY A 185 16.63 0.71 -4.60
C GLY A 185 15.11 0.92 -4.74
N GLN A 186 14.32 -0.12 -4.43
CA GLN A 186 12.87 -0.01 -4.36
C GLN A 186 12.41 1.02 -3.31
N ARG A 187 13.06 1.08 -2.14
CA ARG A 187 12.75 2.07 -1.10
C ARG A 187 13.04 3.49 -1.57
N ALA A 188 14.15 3.72 -2.27
CA ALA A 188 14.50 5.00 -2.85
C ALA A 188 13.45 5.44 -3.90
N PHE A 189 13.05 4.53 -4.79
CA PHE A 189 11.98 4.74 -5.76
C PHE A 189 10.66 5.14 -5.08
N ILE A 190 10.22 4.40 -4.06
CA ILE A 190 8.99 4.70 -3.30
C ILE A 190 9.07 6.07 -2.64
N GLY A 191 10.24 6.46 -2.12
CA GLY A 191 10.45 7.80 -1.58
C GLY A 191 10.12 8.90 -2.60
N LYS A 192 10.49 8.70 -3.87
CA LYS A 192 10.15 9.62 -4.97
C LYS A 192 8.67 9.53 -5.36
N LEU A 193 8.13 8.32 -5.49
CA LEU A 193 6.71 8.12 -5.78
C LEU A 193 5.81 8.78 -4.71
N ARG A 194 6.20 8.73 -3.44
CA ARG A 194 5.48 9.41 -2.34
C ARG A 194 5.46 10.94 -2.49
N LYS A 195 6.51 11.55 -3.07
CA LYS A 195 6.49 12.98 -3.39
C LYS A 195 5.47 13.29 -4.50
N ILE A 196 5.40 12.45 -5.52
CA ILE A 196 4.38 12.55 -6.58
C ILE A 196 2.98 12.40 -5.98
N LEU A 197 2.74 11.37 -5.16
CA LEU A 197 1.46 11.10 -4.48
C LEU A 197 1.07 12.22 -3.50
N GLY A 198 2.06 12.90 -2.91
CA GLY A 198 1.87 14.02 -2.00
C GLY A 198 1.59 15.36 -2.69
N ALA A 199 1.89 15.49 -3.99
CA ALA A 199 1.58 16.68 -4.79
C ALA A 199 0.25 16.50 -5.52
N SER A 200 -0.74 17.33 -5.18
CA SER A 200 -2.11 17.17 -5.68
C SER A 200 -2.22 17.22 -7.20
N GLU A 201 -1.36 18.03 -7.82
CA GLU A 201 -1.27 18.25 -9.25
C GLU A 201 -0.69 17.02 -9.97
N LEU A 202 0.34 16.38 -9.39
CA LEU A 202 0.99 15.21 -9.99
C LEU A 202 0.21 13.92 -9.78
N ARG A 203 -0.36 13.72 -8.58
CA ARG A 203 -1.13 12.50 -8.28
C ARG A 203 -2.41 12.36 -9.12
N SER A 204 -2.84 13.44 -9.78
CA SER A 204 -3.96 13.44 -10.72
C SER A 204 -3.60 12.94 -12.12
N ALA A 205 -2.30 12.72 -12.40
CA ALA A 205 -1.86 12.13 -13.66
C ALA A 205 -2.44 10.71 -13.81
N PRO A 206 -2.91 10.31 -15.01
CA PRO A 206 -3.67 9.07 -15.20
C PRO A 206 -2.98 7.83 -14.61
N ALA A 207 -1.70 7.60 -14.96
CA ALA A 207 -0.93 6.45 -14.46
C ALA A 207 -0.84 6.39 -12.94
N ILE A 208 -0.65 7.54 -12.28
CA ILE A 208 -0.52 7.63 -10.82
C ILE A 208 -1.88 7.44 -10.14
N ALA A 209 -2.92 8.09 -10.68
CA ALA A 209 -4.27 8.02 -10.16
C ALA A 209 -4.84 6.59 -10.29
N ASP A 210 -4.64 5.93 -11.43
CA ASP A 210 -5.11 4.57 -11.67
C ASP A 210 -4.41 3.54 -10.77
N TYR A 211 -3.09 3.68 -10.59
CA TYR A 211 -2.35 2.81 -9.69
C TYR A 211 -2.78 3.00 -8.23
N ALA A 212 -2.89 4.25 -7.78
CA ALA A 212 -3.36 4.55 -6.42
C ALA A 212 -4.80 4.07 -6.18
N ARG A 213 -5.69 4.26 -7.16
CA ARG A 213 -7.07 3.77 -7.11
C ARG A 213 -7.11 2.24 -6.98
N TYR A 214 -6.36 1.53 -7.81
CA TYR A 214 -6.30 0.08 -7.75
C TYR A 214 -5.82 -0.43 -6.39
N LEU A 215 -4.68 0.08 -5.90
CA LEU A 215 -4.13 -0.30 -4.61
C LEU A 215 -5.10 -0.06 -3.46
N ARG A 216 -5.79 1.10 -3.45
CA ARG A 216 -6.81 1.39 -2.44
C ARG A 216 -8.02 0.47 -2.54
N SER A 217 -8.48 0.16 -3.75
CA SER A 217 -9.61 -0.74 -3.98
C SER A 217 -9.32 -2.15 -3.49
N ILE A 218 -8.19 -2.75 -3.88
CA ILE A 218 -7.84 -4.11 -3.44
C ILE A 218 -7.57 -4.14 -1.93
N TRP A 219 -6.90 -3.14 -1.37
CA TRP A 219 -6.61 -3.12 0.07
C TRP A 219 -7.89 -3.06 0.90
N ALA A 220 -8.81 -2.15 0.56
CA ALA A 220 -10.09 -2.05 1.26
C ALA A 220 -10.92 -3.34 1.12
N HIS A 221 -10.95 -3.92 -0.08
CA HIS A 221 -11.69 -5.15 -0.34
C HIS A 221 -11.09 -6.35 0.41
N PHE A 222 -9.77 -6.51 0.42
CA PHE A 222 -9.12 -7.67 1.06
C PHE A 222 -9.29 -7.61 2.57
N ASN A 223 -9.20 -6.42 3.17
CA ASN A 223 -9.52 -6.24 4.59
C ASN A 223 -10.99 -6.56 4.90
N PHE A 224 -11.92 -6.24 3.99
CA PHE A 224 -13.31 -6.64 4.13
C PHE A 224 -13.46 -8.17 4.09
N VAL A 225 -12.87 -8.84 3.10
CA VAL A 225 -12.91 -10.32 3.03
C VAL A 225 -12.30 -10.93 4.30
N ASP A 226 -11.14 -10.46 4.74
CA ASP A 226 -10.50 -10.94 5.97
C ASP A 226 -11.39 -10.82 7.21
N GLN A 227 -12.11 -9.70 7.36
CA GLN A 227 -12.98 -9.49 8.52
C GLN A 227 -14.28 -10.31 8.46
N PHE A 228 -14.87 -10.48 7.27
CA PHE A 228 -16.24 -10.98 7.13
C PHE A 228 -16.35 -12.40 6.57
N PHE A 229 -15.27 -12.96 6.01
CA PHE A 229 -15.27 -14.32 5.49
C PHE A 229 -15.42 -15.35 6.64
N PRO A 230 -16.19 -16.43 6.46
CA PRO A 230 -16.39 -17.44 7.50
C PRO A 230 -15.07 -18.07 7.94
N ALA A 231 -14.75 -18.00 9.24
CA ALA A 231 -13.48 -18.49 9.76
C ALA A 231 -13.47 -19.99 10.10
N GLN A 232 -14.63 -20.56 10.45
CA GLN A 232 -14.73 -21.94 10.94
C GLN A 232 -15.04 -22.92 9.80
N ASN A 233 -14.25 -23.98 9.70
CA ASN A 233 -14.57 -25.12 8.85
C ASN A 233 -15.49 -26.07 9.62
N ALA A 234 -16.80 -25.97 9.38
CA ALA A 234 -17.80 -26.78 10.08
C ALA A 234 -17.70 -28.30 9.83
N ARG A 235 -16.92 -28.71 8.82
CA ARG A 235 -16.68 -30.13 8.48
C ARG A 235 -15.38 -30.68 9.07
N ALA A 236 -14.52 -29.84 9.62
CA ALA A 236 -13.25 -30.26 10.21
C ALA A 236 -13.49 -31.03 11.51
N ALA A 237 -12.68 -32.06 11.74
CA ALA A 237 -12.63 -32.74 13.03
C ALA A 237 -12.00 -31.83 14.10
N GLU A 238 -12.25 -32.13 15.37
CA GLU A 238 -11.61 -31.42 16.48
C GLU A 238 -10.08 -31.58 16.40
N GLY A 239 -9.35 -30.45 16.34
CA GLY A 239 -7.89 -30.44 16.23
C GLY A 239 -7.34 -30.69 14.81
N ALA A 240 -8.19 -30.82 13.80
CA ALA A 240 -7.73 -30.96 12.41
C ALA A 240 -7.00 -29.70 11.94
N PRO A 241 -5.96 -29.81 11.09
CA PRO A 241 -5.17 -28.66 10.63
C PRO A 241 -5.99 -27.70 9.75
N ASP A 242 -7.09 -28.17 9.15
CA ASP A 242 -8.00 -27.42 8.29
C ASP A 242 -9.22 -26.85 9.03
N PHE A 243 -9.17 -26.76 10.38
CA PHE A 243 -10.26 -26.19 11.18
C PHE A 243 -10.57 -24.72 10.87
N HIS A 244 -9.59 -24.00 10.31
CA HIS A 244 -9.69 -22.59 9.93
C HIS A 244 -9.76 -22.43 8.41
N CYS A 245 -10.77 -21.70 7.92
CA CYS A 245 -11.03 -21.54 6.49
C CYS A 245 -10.12 -20.52 5.77
N LYS A 246 -9.24 -19.81 6.50
CA LYS A 246 -8.35 -18.78 5.95
C LYS A 246 -6.90 -19.21 6.17
N PRO A 247 -6.32 -20.01 5.26
CA PRO A 247 -4.95 -20.49 5.41
C PRO A 247 -3.92 -19.40 5.10
N ASN A 248 -4.29 -18.41 4.29
CA ASN A 248 -3.43 -17.29 3.89
C ASN A 248 -3.87 -15.96 4.54
N SER A 249 -3.11 -14.90 4.30
CA SER A 249 -3.37 -13.54 4.79
C SER A 249 -3.62 -12.51 3.68
N VAL A 250 -4.25 -11.38 4.05
CA VAL A 250 -4.39 -10.18 3.20
C VAL A 250 -3.05 -9.77 2.57
N PHE A 251 -1.98 -9.90 3.34
CA PHE A 251 -0.64 -9.46 2.97
C PHE A 251 -0.02 -10.32 1.85
N GLU A 252 -0.28 -11.62 1.87
CA GLU A 252 0.15 -12.55 0.82
C GLU A 252 -0.63 -12.26 -0.47
N MET A 253 -1.97 -12.17 -0.35
CA MET A 253 -2.85 -11.90 -1.50
C MET A 253 -2.58 -10.53 -2.13
N LEU A 254 -2.23 -9.52 -1.32
CA LEU A 254 -1.87 -8.19 -1.81
C LEU A 254 -0.70 -8.24 -2.80
N SER A 255 0.29 -9.10 -2.55
CA SER A 255 1.48 -9.22 -3.40
C SER A 255 1.14 -9.85 -4.76
N ILE A 256 0.26 -10.85 -4.77
CA ILE A 256 -0.24 -11.48 -6.01
C ILE A 256 -1.07 -10.46 -6.81
N ALA A 257 -2.03 -9.81 -6.17
CA ALA A 257 -2.89 -8.82 -6.81
C ALA A 257 -2.10 -7.62 -7.35
N HIS A 258 -1.07 -7.17 -6.63
CA HIS A 258 -0.17 -6.13 -7.12
C HIS A 258 0.57 -6.60 -8.38
N GLN A 259 1.14 -7.81 -8.35
CA GLN A 259 1.87 -8.35 -9.48
C GLN A 259 0.99 -8.50 -10.74
N LEU A 260 -0.29 -8.84 -10.61
CA LEU A 260 -1.23 -8.83 -11.74
C LEU A 260 -1.30 -7.47 -12.44
N TYR A 261 -1.36 -6.37 -11.68
CA TYR A 261 -1.33 -5.02 -12.25
C TYR A 261 0.00 -4.75 -12.94
N VAL A 262 1.11 -5.08 -12.27
CA VAL A 262 2.45 -4.86 -12.78
C VAL A 262 2.62 -5.59 -14.12
N LEU A 263 2.35 -6.89 -14.18
CA LEU A 263 2.44 -7.70 -15.39
C LEU A 263 1.57 -7.14 -16.52
N LYS A 264 0.31 -6.80 -16.22
CA LYS A 264 -0.60 -6.18 -17.19
C LYS A 264 -0.04 -4.86 -17.74
N SER A 265 0.61 -4.05 -16.90
CA SER A 265 1.21 -2.78 -17.33
C SER A 265 2.40 -2.94 -18.28
N TYR A 266 3.04 -4.13 -18.31
CA TYR A 266 4.07 -4.50 -19.28
C TYR A 266 3.49 -5.17 -20.55
N GLY A 267 2.17 -5.19 -20.70
CA GLY A 267 1.51 -5.83 -21.84
C GLY A 267 1.68 -7.35 -21.86
N ILE A 268 1.85 -7.98 -20.71
CA ILE A 268 1.75 -9.43 -20.60
C ILE A 268 0.27 -9.80 -20.75
N GLU A 269 -0.02 -10.74 -21.62
CA GLU A 269 -1.37 -11.23 -21.92
C GLU A 269 -1.59 -12.62 -21.29
N GLY A 270 -2.84 -13.04 -21.22
CA GLY A 270 -3.25 -14.31 -20.61
C GLY A 270 -4.07 -14.11 -19.34
N ASP A 271 -4.44 -15.22 -18.74
CA ASP A 271 -5.38 -15.28 -17.61
C ASP A 271 -4.66 -15.51 -16.28
N PHE A 272 -5.40 -15.44 -15.18
CA PHE A 272 -4.90 -15.80 -13.86
C PHE A 272 -5.36 -17.21 -13.48
N GLY A 273 -4.42 -18.08 -13.08
CA GLY A 273 -4.72 -19.44 -12.64
C GLY A 273 -4.47 -19.62 -11.14
N GLU A 274 -5.49 -20.05 -10.40
CA GLU A 274 -5.39 -20.49 -9.01
C GLU A 274 -5.52 -22.02 -8.94
N PHE A 275 -4.55 -22.66 -8.30
CA PHE A 275 -4.45 -24.11 -8.16
C PHE A 275 -4.51 -24.46 -6.68
N GLY A 276 -5.62 -25.05 -6.28
CA GLY A 276 -5.99 -25.20 -4.86
C GLY A 276 -6.60 -23.92 -4.31
N CYS A 277 -7.88 -23.99 -3.95
CA CYS A 277 -8.67 -22.86 -3.47
C CYS A 277 -9.32 -23.11 -2.10
N PHE A 278 -9.35 -24.36 -1.63
CA PHE A 278 -9.96 -24.76 -0.38
C PHE A 278 -11.38 -24.18 -0.21
N LYS A 279 -11.59 -23.25 0.73
CA LYS A 279 -12.89 -22.60 0.98
C LYS A 279 -13.15 -21.38 0.10
N GLY A 280 -12.20 -20.95 -0.72
CA GLY A 280 -12.30 -19.79 -1.61
C GLY A 280 -11.92 -18.46 -0.95
N PHE A 281 -11.10 -18.46 0.09
CA PHE A 281 -10.67 -17.23 0.77
C PHE A 281 -9.80 -16.37 -0.14
N SER A 282 -8.70 -16.92 -0.65
CA SER A 282 -7.85 -16.33 -1.69
C SER A 282 -8.65 -16.01 -2.94
N SER A 283 -9.47 -16.95 -3.42
CA SER A 283 -10.33 -16.76 -4.60
C SER A 283 -11.24 -15.55 -4.50
N SER A 284 -11.82 -15.29 -3.32
CA SER A 284 -12.70 -14.14 -3.09
C SER A 284 -11.92 -12.83 -3.25
N MET A 285 -10.70 -12.75 -2.73
CA MET A 285 -9.84 -11.58 -2.89
C MET A 285 -9.34 -11.41 -4.33
N LEU A 286 -8.76 -12.46 -4.90
CA LEU A 286 -8.08 -12.41 -6.19
C LEU A 286 -9.06 -12.26 -7.35
N SER A 287 -10.28 -12.79 -7.25
CA SER A 287 -11.33 -12.54 -8.25
C SER A 287 -11.70 -11.05 -8.36
N HIS A 288 -11.72 -10.32 -7.24
CA HIS A 288 -11.94 -8.87 -7.25
C HIS A 288 -10.80 -8.11 -7.93
N ALA A 289 -9.55 -8.49 -7.63
CA ALA A 289 -8.37 -7.92 -8.30
C ALA A 289 -8.40 -8.19 -9.81
N CYS A 290 -8.69 -9.42 -10.22
CA CYS A 290 -8.84 -9.81 -11.62
C CYS A 290 -9.94 -9.01 -12.31
N ALA A 291 -11.11 -8.84 -11.69
CA ALA A 291 -12.22 -8.08 -12.24
C ALA A 291 -11.86 -6.59 -12.46
N LEU A 292 -11.18 -5.95 -11.49
CA LEU A 292 -10.69 -4.56 -11.66
C LEU A 292 -9.71 -4.40 -12.81
N LEU A 293 -8.99 -5.47 -13.13
CA LEU A 293 -8.02 -5.54 -14.22
C LEU A 293 -8.63 -6.15 -15.49
N GLY A 294 -9.88 -6.59 -15.51
CA GLY A 294 -10.45 -7.32 -16.66
C GLY A 294 -9.63 -8.55 -17.06
N ILE A 295 -9.03 -9.24 -16.09
CA ILE A 295 -8.32 -10.51 -16.26
C ILE A 295 -9.32 -11.64 -15.97
N HIS A 296 -9.38 -12.67 -16.80
CA HIS A 296 -10.19 -13.84 -16.52
C HIS A 296 -9.47 -14.73 -15.50
N MET A 297 -10.21 -15.32 -14.56
CA MET A 297 -9.65 -16.15 -13.50
C MET A 297 -10.14 -17.58 -13.64
N HIS A 298 -9.21 -18.53 -13.56
CA HIS A 298 -9.50 -19.97 -13.55
C HIS A 298 -9.12 -20.56 -12.21
N ILE A 299 -10.06 -21.24 -11.57
CA ILE A 299 -9.86 -21.95 -10.30
C ILE A 299 -9.86 -23.45 -10.60
N PHE A 300 -8.72 -24.09 -10.36
CA PHE A 300 -8.55 -25.53 -10.48
C PHE A 300 -8.50 -26.14 -9.09
N ASP A 301 -9.46 -27.01 -8.78
CA ASP A 301 -9.54 -27.68 -7.48
C ASP A 301 -10.33 -29.00 -7.62
N SER A 302 -10.04 -29.98 -6.75
CA SER A 302 -10.85 -31.20 -6.68
C SER A 302 -12.27 -30.91 -6.17
N PHE A 303 -12.40 -29.88 -5.33
CA PHE A 303 -13.53 -29.56 -4.46
C PHE A 303 -13.90 -30.70 -3.51
N GLU A 304 -12.96 -31.61 -3.30
CA GLU A 304 -13.10 -32.87 -2.57
C GLU A 304 -11.91 -33.08 -1.61
N GLY A 305 -10.98 -32.12 -1.53
CA GLY A 305 -9.78 -32.15 -0.69
C GLY A 305 -8.58 -32.79 -1.39
N LEU A 306 -7.52 -33.03 -0.61
CA LEU A 306 -6.26 -33.57 -1.11
C LEU A 306 -6.42 -35.02 -1.64
N PRO A 307 -5.72 -35.39 -2.73
CA PRO A 307 -5.65 -36.78 -3.18
C PRO A 307 -4.87 -37.65 -2.17
N PRO A 308 -5.02 -38.99 -2.22
CA PRO A 308 -4.12 -39.87 -1.48
C PRO A 308 -2.68 -39.72 -1.98
N ALA A 309 -1.74 -39.50 -1.06
CA ALA A 309 -0.31 -39.41 -1.34
C ALA A 309 0.49 -40.33 -0.40
N GLU A 310 1.33 -41.17 -0.98
CA GLU A 310 2.16 -42.10 -0.20
C GLU A 310 3.30 -41.35 0.49
N GLY A 311 3.50 -41.60 1.79
CA GLY A 311 4.56 -40.96 2.59
C GLY A 311 4.28 -39.50 2.99
N SER A 312 3.12 -38.96 2.62
CA SER A 312 2.64 -37.64 3.02
C SER A 312 2.17 -37.62 4.46
N SER A 313 2.32 -36.48 5.14
CA SER A 313 1.73 -36.24 6.46
C SER A 313 0.23 -35.92 6.42
N TYR A 314 -0.27 -35.51 5.26
CA TYR A 314 -1.69 -35.23 5.01
C TYR A 314 -2.50 -36.48 4.74
N ALA A 315 -3.76 -36.46 5.16
CA ALA A 315 -4.75 -37.47 4.83
C ALA A 315 -5.58 -37.08 3.59
N ALA A 316 -5.95 -38.08 2.78
CA ALA A 316 -6.83 -37.86 1.65
C ALA A 316 -8.17 -37.26 2.09
N GLY A 317 -8.62 -36.22 1.37
CA GLY A 317 -9.85 -35.48 1.69
C GLY A 317 -9.70 -34.35 2.71
N GLU A 318 -8.52 -34.16 3.32
CA GLU A 318 -8.23 -32.92 4.07
C GLU A 318 -8.32 -31.70 3.15
N TYR A 319 -8.65 -30.54 3.74
CA TYR A 319 -8.82 -29.28 3.01
C TYR A 319 -9.93 -29.34 1.94
N ALA A 320 -10.99 -30.10 2.18
CA ALA A 320 -12.14 -30.15 1.26
C ALA A 320 -13.03 -28.90 1.37
N GLY A 321 -13.25 -28.21 0.24
CA GLY A 321 -14.30 -27.22 0.06
C GLY A 321 -15.18 -27.58 -1.14
N SER A 322 -16.49 -27.72 -0.96
CA SER A 322 -17.35 -28.12 -2.09
C SER A 322 -17.51 -26.98 -3.09
N LEU A 323 -17.66 -27.30 -4.38
CA LEU A 323 -17.80 -26.29 -5.45
C LEU A 323 -18.94 -25.31 -5.18
N GLU A 324 -20.05 -25.78 -4.61
CA GLU A 324 -21.19 -24.95 -4.23
C GLU A 324 -20.82 -23.94 -3.13
N GLU A 325 -20.02 -24.35 -2.15
CA GLU A 325 -19.55 -23.51 -1.03
C GLU A 325 -18.59 -22.45 -1.55
N VAL A 326 -17.60 -22.84 -2.35
CA VAL A 326 -16.62 -21.91 -2.94
C VAL A 326 -17.33 -20.90 -3.85
N ARG A 327 -18.28 -21.35 -4.69
CA ARG A 327 -19.08 -20.44 -5.53
C ARG A 327 -19.92 -19.46 -4.71
N ASP A 328 -20.51 -19.90 -3.60
CA ASP A 328 -21.24 -18.99 -2.70
C ASP A 328 -20.30 -17.94 -2.11
N HIS A 329 -19.13 -18.36 -1.63
CA HIS A 329 -18.15 -17.45 -1.07
C HIS A 329 -17.63 -16.43 -2.08
N VAL A 330 -17.23 -16.86 -3.28
CA VAL A 330 -16.77 -15.94 -4.34
C VAL A 330 -17.89 -14.97 -4.75
N ARG A 331 -19.16 -15.39 -4.79
CA ARG A 331 -20.30 -14.48 -5.04
C ARG A 331 -20.47 -13.41 -3.95
N ARG A 332 -20.31 -13.80 -2.68
CA ARG A 332 -20.60 -12.93 -1.54
C ARG A 332 -19.45 -12.02 -1.19
N PHE A 333 -18.22 -12.50 -1.37
CA PHE A 333 -17.01 -11.86 -0.89
C PHE A 333 -16.06 -11.45 -2.01
N GLY A 334 -16.25 -11.90 -3.24
CA GLY A 334 -15.44 -11.55 -4.40
C GLY A 334 -16.27 -11.08 -5.59
N VAL A 335 -15.83 -11.43 -6.79
CA VAL A 335 -16.55 -11.18 -8.05
C VAL A 335 -16.60 -12.48 -8.84
N ILE A 336 -17.78 -13.10 -8.95
CA ILE A 336 -17.88 -14.39 -9.65
C ILE A 336 -17.88 -14.21 -11.18
N GLU A 337 -18.26 -13.03 -11.66
CA GLU A 337 -18.23 -12.68 -13.07
C GLU A 337 -16.78 -12.69 -13.58
N GLY A 338 -16.49 -13.54 -14.56
CA GLY A 338 -15.13 -13.73 -15.08
C GLY A 338 -14.30 -14.77 -14.32
N VAL A 339 -14.94 -15.57 -13.46
CA VAL A 339 -14.33 -16.74 -12.80
C VAL A 339 -14.87 -18.03 -13.40
N GLU A 340 -13.98 -18.91 -13.85
CA GLU A 340 -14.29 -20.27 -14.29
C GLU A 340 -13.76 -21.30 -13.29
N PHE A 341 -14.61 -22.27 -12.94
CA PHE A 341 -14.28 -23.31 -11.96
C PHE A 341 -14.10 -24.65 -12.66
N HIS A 342 -12.93 -25.25 -12.46
CA HIS A 342 -12.53 -26.53 -13.05
C HIS A 342 -12.50 -27.59 -11.97
N LYS A 343 -13.61 -28.33 -11.83
CA LYS A 343 -13.73 -29.39 -10.83
C LYS A 343 -13.00 -30.67 -11.27
N GLY A 344 -12.12 -31.14 -10.38
CA GLY A 344 -11.48 -32.45 -10.45
C GLY A 344 -10.00 -32.39 -10.07
N PHE A 345 -9.42 -33.52 -9.71
CA PHE A 345 -7.98 -33.63 -9.51
C PHE A 345 -7.22 -33.21 -10.77
N PHE A 346 -6.07 -32.55 -10.60
CA PHE A 346 -5.30 -31.98 -11.71
C PHE A 346 -4.98 -32.99 -12.80
N SER A 347 -4.60 -34.23 -12.46
CA SER A 347 -4.35 -35.28 -13.45
C SER A 347 -5.56 -35.65 -14.28
N ASP A 348 -6.78 -35.57 -13.74
CA ASP A 348 -8.00 -35.84 -14.49
C ASP A 348 -8.43 -34.63 -15.32
N THR A 349 -8.30 -33.43 -14.76
CA THR A 349 -8.63 -32.17 -15.44
C THR A 349 -7.73 -31.97 -16.65
N PHE A 350 -6.41 -32.05 -16.49
CA PHE A 350 -5.46 -31.83 -17.59
C PHE A 350 -5.30 -33.01 -18.54
N ARG A 351 -5.89 -34.17 -18.23
CA ARG A 351 -6.13 -35.24 -19.22
C ARG A 351 -7.21 -34.87 -20.24
N ARG A 352 -8.14 -33.98 -19.87
CA ARG A 352 -9.31 -33.63 -20.69
C ARG A 352 -9.23 -32.26 -21.34
N MET A 353 -8.40 -31.36 -20.82
CA MET A 353 -8.24 -30.01 -21.33
C MET A 353 -6.79 -29.53 -21.24
N SER A 354 -6.44 -28.57 -22.09
CA SER A 354 -5.21 -27.80 -21.93
C SER A 354 -5.48 -26.55 -21.09
N PRO A 355 -4.56 -26.16 -20.19
CA PRO A 355 -4.67 -24.88 -19.49
C PRO A 355 -4.70 -23.70 -20.48
N PRO A 356 -5.42 -22.61 -20.16
CA PRO A 356 -5.36 -21.38 -20.94
C PRO A 356 -3.95 -20.76 -20.87
N PRO A 357 -3.58 -19.84 -21.77
CA PRO A 357 -2.41 -19.00 -21.57
C PRO A 357 -2.52 -18.24 -20.25
N LEU A 358 -1.48 -18.27 -19.42
CA LEU A 358 -1.48 -17.65 -18.10
C LEU A 358 -0.48 -16.49 -18.04
N MET A 359 -0.91 -15.37 -17.48
CA MET A 359 -0.01 -14.26 -17.12
C MET A 359 0.51 -14.37 -15.69
N CYS A 360 -0.15 -15.12 -14.81
CA CYS A 360 0.28 -15.35 -13.45
C CYS A 360 -0.38 -16.61 -12.91
N LEU A 361 0.33 -17.31 -12.03
CA LEU A 361 -0.14 -18.54 -11.40
C LEU A 361 -0.01 -18.44 -9.87
N TRP A 362 -1.06 -18.84 -9.14
CA TRP A 362 -1.04 -19.07 -7.70
C TRP A 362 -1.22 -20.55 -7.40
N MET A 363 -0.30 -21.13 -6.63
CA MET A 363 -0.27 -22.55 -6.28
C MET A 363 -0.32 -22.72 -4.76
N ASP A 364 -1.34 -23.41 -4.26
CA ASP A 364 -1.50 -23.80 -2.84
C ASP A 364 -2.02 -25.23 -2.86
N VAL A 365 -1.11 -26.18 -3.13
CA VAL A 365 -1.45 -27.55 -3.52
C VAL A 365 -0.89 -28.63 -2.60
N ASP A 366 -0.07 -28.22 -1.62
CA ASP A 366 0.58 -28.99 -0.54
C ASP A 366 1.50 -30.14 -0.98
N LEU A 367 1.07 -30.93 -1.96
CA LEU A 367 1.65 -32.20 -2.33
C LEU A 367 2.50 -32.09 -3.60
N GLU A 368 3.63 -32.79 -3.57
CA GLU A 368 4.53 -33.00 -4.69
C GLU A 368 3.82 -33.63 -5.90
N LEU A 369 2.94 -34.60 -5.64
CA LEU A 369 2.11 -35.26 -6.64
C LEU A 369 1.18 -34.26 -7.35
N SER A 370 0.51 -33.39 -6.59
CA SER A 370 -0.39 -32.37 -7.12
C SER A 370 0.36 -31.39 -8.04
N ALA A 371 1.56 -30.95 -7.62
CA ALA A 371 2.42 -30.10 -8.42
C ALA A 371 2.85 -30.76 -9.74
N ARG A 372 3.20 -32.05 -9.72
CA ARG A 372 3.51 -32.83 -10.93
C ARG A 372 2.34 -32.88 -11.90
N ASP A 373 1.14 -33.09 -11.38
CA ASP A 373 -0.07 -33.21 -12.19
C ASP A 373 -0.45 -31.89 -12.89
N MET A 374 -0.04 -30.73 -12.36
CA MET A 374 -0.35 -29.42 -12.94
C MET A 374 0.77 -28.82 -13.82
N LEU A 375 1.89 -29.51 -14.05
CA LEU A 375 3.04 -28.96 -14.80
C LEU A 375 2.69 -28.46 -16.21
N ALA A 376 1.64 -29.02 -16.83
CA ALA A 376 1.12 -28.53 -18.12
C ALA A 376 0.68 -27.05 -18.07
N ALA A 377 0.36 -26.50 -16.90
CA ALA A 377 0.07 -25.08 -16.73
C ALA A 377 1.31 -24.20 -16.86
N LEU A 378 2.49 -24.69 -16.46
CA LEU A 378 3.75 -23.95 -16.58
C LEU A 378 4.17 -23.77 -18.03
N ASP A 379 3.83 -24.74 -18.89
CA ASP A 379 4.04 -24.67 -20.34
C ASP A 379 3.21 -23.55 -21.00
N ARG A 380 2.15 -23.11 -20.31
CA ARG A 380 1.20 -22.08 -20.75
C ARG A 380 1.42 -20.75 -20.05
N LEU A 381 2.34 -20.69 -19.08
CA LEU A 381 2.70 -19.47 -18.36
C LEU A 381 3.65 -18.62 -19.22
N ASP A 382 3.30 -17.36 -19.46
CA ASP A 382 4.12 -16.43 -20.26
C ASP A 382 5.59 -16.45 -19.78
N PRO A 383 6.59 -16.40 -20.68
CA PRO A 383 8.00 -16.38 -20.33
C PRO A 383 8.39 -15.32 -19.29
N ARG A 384 7.66 -14.21 -19.23
CA ARG A 384 7.92 -13.07 -18.34
C ARG A 384 7.04 -13.05 -17.08
N ALA A 385 6.13 -14.01 -16.97
CA ALA A 385 5.15 -14.12 -15.89
C ALA A 385 5.74 -14.65 -14.57
N THR A 386 4.90 -14.60 -13.54
CA THR A 386 5.22 -14.98 -12.16
C THR A 386 4.39 -16.18 -11.72
N LEU A 387 5.01 -17.08 -10.96
CA LEU A 387 4.34 -18.10 -10.16
C LEU A 387 4.47 -17.72 -8.69
N PHE A 388 3.41 -17.89 -7.92
CA PHE A 388 3.41 -17.79 -6.46
C PHE A 388 3.07 -19.17 -5.87
N SER A 389 3.68 -19.55 -4.74
CA SER A 389 3.40 -20.80 -4.03
C SER A 389 3.24 -20.57 -2.53
N HIS A 390 2.36 -21.32 -1.87
CA HIS A 390 2.10 -21.26 -0.42
C HIS A 390 2.94 -22.23 0.41
N GLU A 391 3.91 -22.93 -0.19
CA GLU A 391 4.75 -23.94 0.47
C GLU A 391 6.20 -23.46 0.56
N CYS A 392 6.36 -22.19 0.93
CA CYS A 392 7.62 -21.48 0.94
C CYS A 392 7.94 -20.90 2.32
N VAL A 393 9.14 -21.18 2.82
CA VAL A 393 9.70 -20.49 4.01
C VAL A 393 10.82 -19.56 3.62
N ALA A 394 11.11 -18.56 4.46
CA ALA A 394 12.13 -17.55 4.18
C ALA A 394 13.51 -18.16 3.87
N ASP A 395 13.91 -19.21 4.59
CA ASP A 395 15.21 -19.88 4.44
C ASP A 395 15.41 -20.55 3.08
N MET A 396 14.33 -20.76 2.31
CA MET A 396 14.44 -21.28 0.94
C MET A 396 15.08 -20.28 -0.01
N PHE A 397 15.02 -18.97 0.28
CA PHE A 397 15.47 -17.94 -0.65
C PHE A 397 16.84 -17.42 -0.26
N GLN A 398 17.88 -17.85 -0.99
CA GLN A 398 19.28 -17.58 -0.66
C GLN A 398 20.02 -17.05 -1.89
N ASP A 399 20.46 -15.79 -1.84
CA ASP A 399 21.24 -15.13 -2.91
C ASP A 399 20.61 -15.29 -4.32
N GLY A 400 19.28 -15.14 -4.39
CA GLY A 400 18.51 -15.28 -5.62
C GLY A 400 18.36 -16.74 -6.09
N ASN A 401 18.67 -17.73 -5.26
CA ASN A 401 18.37 -19.13 -5.50
C ASN A 401 17.22 -19.60 -4.61
N ILE A 402 16.51 -20.62 -5.06
CA ILE A 402 15.51 -21.33 -4.27
C ILE A 402 16.10 -22.68 -3.85
N VAL A 403 16.41 -22.81 -2.57
CA VAL A 403 16.94 -24.01 -1.93
C VAL A 403 15.78 -24.82 -1.38
N THR A 404 15.61 -26.03 -1.90
CA THR A 404 14.52 -26.94 -1.52
C THR A 404 14.95 -28.39 -1.76
N ALA A 405 14.23 -29.35 -1.18
CA ALA A 405 14.52 -30.77 -1.31
C ALA A 405 13.24 -31.58 -1.60
N PRO A 406 13.31 -32.65 -2.42
CA PRO A 406 12.17 -33.53 -2.66
C PRO A 406 11.57 -34.08 -1.37
N HIS A 407 10.26 -33.94 -1.23
CA HIS A 407 9.46 -34.49 -0.13
C HIS A 407 8.00 -34.63 -0.62
N PRO A 408 7.22 -35.64 -0.20
CA PRO A 408 5.82 -35.79 -0.60
C PRO A 408 4.96 -34.54 -0.32
N ASP A 409 5.24 -33.85 0.78
CA ASP A 409 4.57 -32.60 1.21
C ASP A 409 5.31 -31.34 0.74
N ASN A 410 6.02 -31.42 -0.39
CA ASN A 410 6.74 -30.27 -0.94
C ASN A 410 6.52 -30.17 -2.46
N PRO A 411 5.68 -29.23 -2.91
CA PRO A 411 5.33 -29.07 -4.32
C PRO A 411 6.39 -28.30 -5.14
N ILE A 412 7.38 -27.69 -4.49
CA ILE A 412 8.33 -26.78 -5.14
C ILE A 412 9.31 -27.50 -6.09
N PRO A 413 9.95 -28.63 -5.74
CA PRO A 413 10.98 -29.25 -6.59
C PRO A 413 10.49 -29.64 -8.00
N PRO A 414 9.30 -30.24 -8.20
CA PRO A 414 8.78 -30.49 -9.55
C PRO A 414 8.62 -29.22 -10.39
N VAL A 415 8.16 -28.12 -9.77
CA VAL A 415 7.96 -26.83 -10.45
C VAL A 415 9.30 -26.25 -10.90
N LEU A 416 10.30 -26.23 -10.02
CA LEU A 416 11.65 -25.78 -10.39
C LEU A 416 12.25 -26.64 -11.50
N GLY A 417 12.12 -27.96 -11.41
CA GLY A 417 12.56 -28.87 -12.47
C GLY A 417 11.91 -28.57 -13.81
N ARG A 418 10.60 -28.25 -13.83
CA ARG A 418 9.92 -27.89 -15.07
C ARG A 418 10.39 -26.57 -15.66
N PHE A 419 10.68 -25.57 -14.83
CA PHE A 419 11.27 -24.31 -15.30
C PHE A 419 12.66 -24.54 -15.94
N GLU A 420 13.48 -25.42 -15.37
CA GLU A 420 14.76 -25.82 -15.97
C GLU A 420 14.57 -26.54 -17.31
N ASP A 421 13.62 -27.49 -17.39
CA ASP A 421 13.29 -28.20 -18.65
C ASP A 421 12.83 -27.24 -19.75
N LEU A 422 12.15 -26.15 -19.39
CA LEU A 422 11.70 -25.10 -20.29
C LEU A 422 12.81 -24.10 -20.65
N GLY A 423 14.03 -24.25 -20.12
CA GLY A 423 15.14 -23.32 -20.33
C GLY A 423 14.92 -21.96 -19.66
N ARG A 424 14.12 -21.92 -18.59
CA ARG A 424 13.72 -20.69 -17.88
C ARG A 424 14.13 -20.78 -16.40
N PRO A 425 15.43 -20.87 -16.07
CA PRO A 425 15.86 -20.94 -14.68
C PRO A 425 15.30 -19.75 -13.89
N VAL A 426 14.74 -20.03 -12.73
CA VAL A 426 14.02 -19.02 -11.93
C VAL A 426 14.88 -18.45 -10.81
N THR A 427 14.58 -17.20 -10.48
CA THR A 427 14.88 -16.61 -9.17
C THR A 427 13.57 -16.45 -8.41
N GLY A 428 13.64 -15.97 -7.18
CA GLY A 428 12.46 -15.72 -6.40
C GLY A 428 12.73 -14.91 -5.15
N ARG A 429 11.66 -14.66 -4.40
CA ARG A 429 11.76 -14.09 -3.07
C ARG A 429 10.66 -14.62 -2.17
N PHE A 430 10.97 -14.69 -0.88
CA PHE A 430 9.96 -14.87 0.14
C PHE A 430 9.05 -13.63 0.21
N ILE A 431 7.75 -13.86 0.35
CA ILE A 431 6.75 -12.79 0.49
C ILE A 431 6.40 -12.61 1.97
N ARG A 432 5.66 -13.57 2.53
CA ARG A 432 5.21 -13.59 3.92
C ARG A 432 4.48 -14.92 4.20
N GLY A 433 4.34 -15.29 5.47
CA GLY A 433 3.58 -16.49 5.84
C GLY A 433 4.30 -17.71 5.28
N ASN A 434 3.60 -18.47 4.44
CA ASN A 434 4.21 -19.55 3.69
C ASN A 434 4.31 -19.21 2.18
N THR A 435 4.12 -17.95 1.80
CA THR A 435 4.10 -17.54 0.40
C THR A 435 5.48 -17.15 -0.12
N GLY A 436 5.84 -17.71 -1.26
CA GLY A 436 7.00 -17.34 -2.07
C GLY A 436 6.59 -16.99 -3.50
N ALA A 437 7.42 -16.20 -4.17
CA ALA A 437 7.23 -15.84 -5.57
C ALA A 437 8.43 -16.25 -6.41
N PHE A 438 8.18 -16.71 -7.63
CA PHE A 438 9.13 -17.26 -8.58
C PHE A 438 8.93 -16.60 -9.93
N TRP A 439 10.03 -16.22 -10.58
CA TRP A 439 10.01 -15.70 -11.93
C TRP A 439 11.34 -16.00 -12.63
N PRO A 440 11.35 -16.15 -13.97
CA PRO A 440 12.60 -16.39 -14.70
C PRO A 440 13.65 -15.31 -14.44
N ARG A 441 14.93 -15.70 -14.38
CA ARG A 441 16.04 -14.77 -14.12
C ARG A 441 16.18 -13.69 -15.19
N GLU A 442 15.86 -14.05 -16.42
CA GLU A 442 15.98 -13.21 -17.59
C GLU A 442 14.58 -12.83 -18.10
N GLU A 443 14.45 -11.61 -18.60
CA GLU A 443 13.26 -11.09 -19.30
C GLU A 443 11.96 -10.97 -18.48
N ALA A 444 11.91 -11.55 -17.28
CA ALA A 444 10.73 -11.49 -16.42
C ALA A 444 10.57 -10.16 -15.70
N VAL A 445 9.33 -9.90 -15.31
CA VAL A 445 8.97 -8.75 -14.49
C VAL A 445 9.08 -9.17 -13.02
N PRO A 446 10.00 -8.58 -12.23
CA PRO A 446 10.24 -9.02 -10.86
C PRO A 446 9.08 -8.65 -9.93
N VAL A 447 9.00 -9.33 -8.78
CA VAL A 447 8.00 -9.06 -7.74
C VAL A 447 8.51 -8.06 -6.71
N MET A 448 7.66 -7.11 -6.34
CA MET A 448 7.96 -6.08 -5.35
C MET A 448 8.25 -6.67 -3.98
N ASP A 449 9.11 -6.00 -3.21
CA ASP A 449 9.30 -6.36 -1.82
C ASP A 449 8.00 -6.18 -1.04
N HIS A 450 7.61 -7.23 -0.31
CA HIS A 450 6.33 -7.28 0.40
C HIS A 450 6.18 -6.14 1.41
N GLN A 451 7.21 -5.88 2.23
CA GLN A 451 7.12 -4.88 3.30
C GLN A 451 7.00 -3.48 2.70
N LEU A 452 7.77 -3.22 1.64
CA LEU A 452 7.67 -1.96 0.90
C LEU A 452 6.31 -1.75 0.22
N LEU A 453 5.68 -2.82 -0.27
CA LEU A 453 4.34 -2.74 -0.87
C LEU A 453 3.29 -2.34 0.19
N VAL A 454 3.37 -2.93 1.38
CA VAL A 454 2.49 -2.55 2.51
C VAL A 454 2.73 -1.09 2.91
N GLU A 455 3.99 -0.69 3.10
CA GLU A 455 4.34 0.71 3.43
C GLU A 455 3.81 1.70 2.38
N LEU A 456 3.83 1.31 1.09
CA LEU A 456 3.30 2.13 0.01
C LEU A 456 1.78 2.25 0.08
N VAL A 457 1.06 1.14 0.20
CA VAL A 457 -0.42 1.12 0.25
C VAL A 457 -0.95 1.93 1.43
N GLU A 458 -0.36 1.77 2.62
CA GLU A 458 -0.72 2.52 3.82
C GLU A 458 -0.44 4.02 3.71
N ALA A 459 0.48 4.41 2.83
CA ALA A 459 0.87 5.80 2.61
C ALA A 459 0.07 6.53 1.54
N ILE A 460 -0.79 5.83 0.79
CA ILE A 460 -1.64 6.48 -0.21
C ILE A 460 -2.68 7.33 0.53
N PRO A 461 -2.78 8.64 0.26
CA PRO A 461 -3.68 9.56 0.96
C PRO A 461 -5.18 9.26 0.84
#